data_AF-A0A2V6LIH2-F1
#
_entry.id   AF-A0A2V6LIH2-F1
#
_cell.length_a   1.000
_cell.length_b   1.000
_cell.length_c   1.000
_cell.angle_alpha   90.00
_cell.angle_beta   90.00
_cell.angle_gamma   90.00
#
_symmetry.space_group_name_H-M   'P 1'
#
loop_
_entity.id
_entity.type
_entity.pdbx_description
1 polymer ?
#
loop_
_entity_poly.entity_id
_entity_poly.type
_entity_poly.pdbx_seq_one_letter_code
_entity_poly.pdbx_strand_id
1 'polypeptide(L)'
;MTIGESIDAALVERELLRAILLEMIYRSEPDVAPGTAFVEPPDWLLDGVLAIMPGRDRGPLVEALSVSDKQTSVEEFLRQRPALLDSPARLLYRAYSLSLLELLVNGTDGHSRLTRYIDNLSHASNDPFADLKAQFPLLGDDVKKTWQSALARPSGAQNYQLLTFAESEQRLDELLRVKIPDAGNSSKQVELSELAQRKLSAVEKMALSRVSENLVLLTIRANPVMRPIVREYQQIAALLVRGKRKRVAQRLARVQATRTTLGARMSDIDDYMNWFEATQSKTGSGVFVDYLRAVGESQIPAPRRRDPLSVYLDSVDEQFED
;
A
#
# COMPACT_ATOMS: atom_id res chain seq x y z
N MET A 1 -15.29 -33.21 23.81
CA MET A 1 -15.36 -32.81 22.39
C MET A 1 -14.90 -31.37 22.28
N THR A 2 -13.63 -31.16 21.99
CA THR A 2 -13.05 -29.85 21.67
C THR A 2 -13.28 -29.59 20.19
N ILE A 3 -14.38 -28.89 19.86
CA ILE A 3 -14.55 -28.29 18.52
C ILE A 3 -13.63 -27.07 18.51
N GLY A 4 -12.39 -27.30 18.11
CA GLY A 4 -11.33 -26.29 18.11
C GLY A 4 -10.29 -26.60 17.05
N GLU A 5 -10.73 -27.12 15.91
CA GLU A 5 -9.95 -27.02 14.69
C GLU A 5 -9.96 -25.54 14.28
N SER A 6 -8.78 -25.02 14.01
CA SER A 6 -8.47 -23.63 13.70
C SER A 6 -9.47 -23.02 12.72
N ILE A 7 -10.40 -22.21 13.22
CA ILE A 7 -11.24 -21.36 12.38
C ILE A 7 -10.31 -20.39 11.66
N ASP A 8 -10.20 -20.52 10.33
CA ASP A 8 -9.48 -19.56 9.51
C ASP A 8 -10.26 -18.24 9.51
N ALA A 9 -9.78 -17.29 10.31
CA ALA A 9 -10.41 -15.98 10.45
C ALA A 9 -10.53 -15.26 9.11
N ALA A 10 -9.58 -15.44 8.19
CA ALA A 10 -9.63 -14.79 6.88
C ALA A 10 -10.73 -15.39 5.99
N LEU A 11 -10.96 -16.70 6.08
CA LEU A 11 -12.08 -17.36 5.40
C LEU A 11 -13.42 -16.91 5.97
N VAL A 12 -13.55 -16.83 7.30
CA VAL A 12 -14.78 -16.35 7.95
C VAL A 12 -15.08 -14.90 7.57
N GLU A 13 -14.09 -14.01 7.59
CA GLU A 13 -14.25 -12.62 7.16
C GLU A 13 -14.73 -12.52 5.71
N ARG A 14 -14.16 -13.34 4.81
CA ARG A 14 -14.58 -13.38 3.41
C ARG A 14 -16.03 -13.82 3.28
N GLU A 15 -16.42 -14.91 3.93
CA GLU A 15 -17.79 -15.43 3.82
C GLU A 15 -18.82 -14.51 4.49
N LEU A 16 -18.46 -13.84 5.58
CA LEU A 16 -19.29 -12.80 6.19
C LEU A 16 -19.49 -11.61 5.24
N LEU A 17 -18.43 -11.11 4.62
CA LEU A 17 -18.52 -10.04 3.63
C LEU A 17 -19.38 -10.47 2.44
N ARG A 18 -19.19 -11.70 1.96
CA ARG A 18 -19.99 -12.27 0.87
C ARG A 18 -21.47 -12.33 1.24
N ALA A 19 -21.80 -12.77 2.45
CA ALA A 19 -23.18 -12.79 2.93
C ALA A 19 -23.80 -11.38 3.02
N ILE A 20 -23.03 -10.39 3.50
CA ILE A 20 -23.46 -8.99 3.55
C ILE A 20 -23.73 -8.44 2.14
N LEU A 21 -22.81 -8.69 1.19
CA LEU A 21 -22.99 -8.23 -0.18
C LEU A 21 -24.19 -8.91 -0.86
N LEU A 22 -24.40 -10.20 -0.64
CA LEU A 22 -25.60 -10.90 -1.13
C LEU A 22 -26.89 -10.28 -0.56
N GLU A 23 -26.92 -9.97 0.74
CA GLU A 23 -28.07 -9.27 1.32
C GLU A 23 -28.27 -7.88 0.71
N MET A 24 -27.19 -7.14 0.43
CA MET A 24 -27.28 -5.84 -0.23
C MET A 24 -27.81 -5.94 -1.67
N ILE A 25 -27.33 -6.91 -2.45
CA ILE A 25 -27.77 -7.15 -3.84
C ILE A 25 -29.29 -7.40 -3.89
N TYR A 26 -29.80 -8.22 -2.97
CA TYR A 26 -31.21 -8.62 -2.95
C TYR A 26 -32.08 -7.81 -1.98
N ARG A 27 -31.55 -6.76 -1.34
CA ARG A 27 -32.25 -5.97 -0.31
C ARG A 27 -33.61 -5.44 -0.81
N SER A 28 -33.65 -5.06 -2.08
CA SER A 28 -34.82 -4.44 -2.72
C SER A 28 -35.63 -5.41 -3.59
N GLU A 29 -35.34 -6.72 -3.51
CA GLU A 29 -36.00 -7.77 -4.29
C GLU A 29 -36.88 -8.67 -3.41
N PRO A 30 -38.17 -8.34 -3.23
CA PRO A 30 -39.05 -9.11 -2.36
C PRO A 30 -39.48 -10.47 -2.95
N ASP A 31 -39.38 -10.67 -4.27
CA ASP A 31 -39.96 -11.81 -4.99
C ASP A 31 -38.91 -12.65 -5.75
N VAL A 32 -37.93 -13.19 -5.02
CA VAL A 32 -36.98 -14.17 -5.60
C VAL A 32 -37.68 -15.54 -5.70
N ALA A 33 -37.90 -16.01 -6.93
CA ALA A 33 -38.60 -17.26 -7.17
C ALA A 33 -37.84 -18.49 -6.61
N PRO A 34 -38.51 -19.46 -5.97
CA PRO A 34 -37.84 -20.65 -5.48
C PRO A 34 -37.10 -21.39 -6.60
N GLY A 35 -35.80 -21.64 -6.41
CA GLY A 35 -34.94 -22.33 -7.37
C GLY A 35 -34.16 -21.42 -8.32
N THR A 36 -34.28 -20.09 -8.22
CA THR A 36 -33.36 -19.18 -8.92
C THR A 36 -31.96 -19.27 -8.34
N ALA A 37 -30.95 -19.40 -9.21
CA ALA A 37 -29.56 -19.29 -8.81
C ALA A 37 -29.25 -17.82 -8.44
N PHE A 38 -28.70 -17.60 -7.26
CA PHE A 38 -28.27 -16.27 -6.83
C PHE A 38 -27.06 -15.81 -7.63
N VAL A 39 -27.03 -14.53 -7.96
CA VAL A 39 -25.85 -13.88 -8.54
C VAL A 39 -24.86 -13.63 -7.41
N GLU A 40 -23.68 -14.25 -7.53
CA GLU A 40 -22.60 -14.06 -6.58
C GLU A 40 -21.98 -12.67 -6.69
N PRO A 41 -21.59 -12.03 -5.58
CA PRO A 41 -20.83 -10.79 -5.65
C PRO A 41 -19.49 -11.03 -6.37
N PRO A 42 -19.07 -10.11 -7.26
CA PRO A 42 -17.80 -10.27 -7.98
C PRO A 42 -16.60 -10.43 -7.04
N ASP A 43 -15.69 -11.35 -7.36
CA ASP A 43 -14.51 -11.61 -6.52
C ASP A 43 -13.63 -10.38 -6.32
N TRP A 44 -13.51 -9.50 -7.32
CA TRP A 44 -12.73 -8.27 -7.21
C TRP A 44 -13.31 -7.32 -6.15
N LEU A 45 -14.63 -7.33 -5.95
CA LEU A 45 -15.27 -6.49 -4.94
C LEU A 45 -14.98 -7.05 -3.55
N LEU A 46 -15.06 -8.37 -3.39
CA LEU A 46 -14.68 -9.05 -2.14
C LEU A 46 -13.21 -8.79 -1.80
N ASP A 47 -12.30 -9.07 -2.73
CA ASP A 47 -10.87 -8.91 -2.53
C ASP A 47 -10.46 -7.45 -2.32
N GLY A 48 -11.08 -6.52 -3.05
CA GLY A 48 -10.84 -5.09 -2.90
C GLY A 48 -11.28 -4.56 -1.54
N VAL A 49 -12.47 -4.95 -1.06
CA VAL A 49 -12.98 -4.51 0.24
C VAL A 49 -12.16 -5.13 1.38
N LEU A 50 -11.81 -6.42 1.29
CA LEU A 50 -10.93 -7.05 2.28
C LEU A 50 -9.54 -6.39 2.31
N ALA A 51 -9.01 -5.99 1.16
CA ALA A 51 -7.71 -5.31 1.09
C ALA A 51 -7.74 -3.88 1.66
N ILE A 52 -8.89 -3.19 1.65
CA ILE A 52 -9.01 -1.84 2.20
C ILE A 52 -9.21 -1.81 3.72
N MET A 53 -9.54 -2.93 4.35
CA MET A 53 -9.77 -3.00 5.80
C MET A 53 -8.56 -2.50 6.61
N PRO A 54 -8.79 -1.78 7.72
CA PRO A 54 -7.72 -1.28 8.56
C PRO A 54 -6.92 -2.43 9.20
N GLY A 55 -5.60 -2.26 9.30
CA GLY A 55 -4.70 -3.27 9.89
C GLY A 55 -4.23 -4.37 8.94
N ARG A 56 -4.67 -4.38 7.67
CA ARG A 56 -4.11 -5.26 6.63
C ARG A 56 -2.78 -4.72 6.12
N ASP A 57 -1.76 -5.58 6.08
CA ASP A 57 -0.52 -5.27 5.39
C ASP A 57 -0.76 -5.25 3.87
N ARG A 58 -0.50 -4.10 3.26
CA ARG A 58 -0.67 -3.89 1.82
C ARG A 58 0.67 -3.89 1.07
N GLY A 59 1.79 -4.02 1.79
CA GLY A 59 3.14 -4.07 1.21
C GLY A 59 3.26 -5.10 0.07
N PRO A 60 2.84 -6.36 0.27
CA PRO A 60 2.89 -7.38 -0.77
C PRO A 60 2.07 -7.02 -2.02
N LEU A 61 0.93 -6.34 -1.87
CA LEU A 61 0.09 -5.92 -2.99
C LEU A 61 0.76 -4.81 -3.81
N VAL A 62 1.41 -3.86 -3.14
CA VAL A 62 2.14 -2.76 -3.78
C VAL A 62 3.39 -3.27 -4.49
N GLU A 63 4.11 -4.20 -3.88
CA GLU A 63 5.27 -4.85 -4.49
C GLU A 63 4.87 -5.62 -5.75
N ALA A 64 3.76 -6.37 -5.69
CA ALA A 64 3.23 -7.09 -6.85
C ALA A 64 2.96 -6.17 -8.05
N LEU A 65 2.33 -5.01 -7.81
CA LEU A 65 2.07 -4.01 -8.84
C LEU A 65 3.36 -3.42 -9.42
N SER A 66 4.42 -3.33 -8.60
CA SER A 66 5.71 -2.76 -9.01
C SER A 66 6.55 -3.72 -9.84
N VAL A 67 6.45 -5.02 -9.57
CA VAL A 67 7.17 -6.09 -10.29
C VAL A 67 6.46 -6.51 -11.58
N SER A 68 5.15 -6.26 -11.68
CA SER A 68 4.37 -6.63 -12.86
C SER A 68 4.61 -5.68 -14.04
N ASP A 69 5.35 -6.15 -15.04
CA ASP A 69 5.52 -5.47 -16.34
C ASP A 69 4.28 -5.60 -17.25
N LYS A 70 3.27 -6.40 -16.84
CA LYS A 70 2.06 -6.66 -17.62
C LYS A 70 0.97 -5.64 -17.32
N GLN A 71 0.72 -4.73 -18.26
CA GLN A 71 -0.45 -3.86 -18.29
C GLN A 71 -1.71 -4.64 -18.71
N THR A 72 -2.27 -5.42 -17.79
CA THR A 72 -3.58 -6.06 -17.97
C THR A 72 -4.65 -4.98 -18.10
N SER A 73 -5.53 -5.08 -19.10
CA SER A 73 -6.63 -4.13 -19.27
C SER A 73 -7.71 -4.36 -18.20
N VAL A 74 -8.56 -3.36 -17.93
CA VAL A 74 -9.65 -3.50 -16.95
C VAL A 74 -10.60 -4.62 -17.37
N GLU A 75 -10.88 -4.73 -18.67
CA GLU A 75 -11.76 -5.75 -19.26
C GLU A 75 -11.20 -7.16 -19.08
N GLU A 76 -9.89 -7.32 -19.29
CA GLU A 76 -9.22 -8.60 -19.09
C GLU A 76 -9.20 -8.98 -17.61
N PHE A 77 -8.88 -8.03 -16.73
CA PHE A 77 -8.90 -8.20 -15.29
C PHE A 77 -10.28 -8.64 -14.77
N LEU A 78 -11.36 -7.95 -15.17
CA LEU A 78 -12.72 -8.25 -14.71
C LEU A 78 -13.22 -9.64 -15.14
N ARG A 79 -12.62 -10.24 -16.17
CA ARG A 79 -12.96 -11.58 -16.67
C ARG A 79 -12.14 -12.69 -16.01
N GLN A 80 -11.10 -12.36 -15.25
CA GLN A 80 -10.27 -13.35 -14.56
C GLN A 80 -11.06 -14.07 -13.47
N ARG A 81 -10.81 -15.37 -13.33
CA ARG A 81 -11.37 -16.21 -12.26
C ARG A 81 -10.28 -16.50 -11.23
N PRO A 82 -10.26 -15.84 -10.06
CA PRO A 82 -9.16 -15.94 -9.12
C PRO A 82 -8.97 -17.35 -8.55
N ALA A 83 -10.02 -18.18 -8.51
CA ALA A 83 -9.93 -19.58 -8.10
C ALA A 83 -9.03 -20.45 -9.02
N LEU A 84 -8.81 -20.03 -10.27
CA LEU A 84 -7.98 -20.74 -11.25
C LEU A 84 -6.55 -20.18 -11.36
N LEU A 85 -6.27 -19.09 -10.66
CA LEU A 85 -4.97 -18.42 -10.70
C LEU A 85 -3.97 -19.06 -9.73
N ASP A 86 -2.70 -19.07 -10.11
CA ASP A 86 -1.62 -19.47 -9.22
C ASP A 86 -1.42 -18.45 -8.08
N SER A 87 -0.54 -18.75 -7.11
CA SER A 87 -0.36 -17.88 -5.94
C SER A 87 0.09 -16.46 -6.32
N PRO A 88 1.07 -16.26 -7.22
CA PRO A 88 1.48 -14.93 -7.67
C PRO A 88 0.39 -14.18 -8.45
N ALA A 89 -0.31 -14.83 -9.37
CA ALA A 89 -1.38 -14.16 -10.13
C ALA A 89 -2.59 -13.83 -9.25
N ARG A 90 -2.90 -14.63 -8.23
CA ARG A 90 -3.92 -14.27 -7.21
C ARG A 90 -3.53 -13.04 -6.41
N LEU A 91 -2.26 -12.90 -6.06
CA LEU A 91 -1.75 -11.74 -5.33
C LEU A 91 -1.83 -10.47 -6.21
N LEU A 92 -1.49 -10.58 -7.50
CA LEU A 92 -1.69 -9.50 -8.48
C LEU A 92 -3.18 -9.16 -8.68
N TYR A 93 -4.06 -10.16 -8.77
CA TYR A 93 -5.50 -9.96 -8.88
C TYR A 93 -6.06 -9.17 -7.69
N ARG A 94 -5.61 -9.50 -6.47
CA ARG A 94 -5.99 -8.75 -5.25
C ARG A 94 -5.49 -7.30 -5.29
N ALA A 95 -4.29 -7.08 -5.81
CA ALA A 95 -3.75 -5.73 -5.95
C ALA A 95 -4.56 -4.90 -6.98
N TYR A 96 -4.92 -5.49 -8.13
CA TYR A 96 -5.81 -4.86 -9.10
C TYR A 96 -7.21 -4.60 -8.54
N SER A 97 -7.74 -5.52 -7.74
CA SER A 97 -9.03 -5.37 -7.05
C SER A 97 -9.04 -4.19 -6.10
N LEU A 98 -7.97 -4.01 -5.31
CA LEU A 98 -7.78 -2.85 -4.44
C LEU A 98 -7.70 -1.55 -5.25
N SER A 99 -6.86 -1.51 -6.28
CA SER A 99 -6.68 -0.31 -7.13
C SER A 99 -7.99 0.08 -7.84
N LEU A 100 -8.77 -0.90 -8.31
CA LEU A 100 -10.08 -0.63 -8.89
C LEU A 100 -11.04 -0.07 -7.84
N LEU A 101 -11.15 -0.68 -6.67
CA LEU A 101 -12.03 -0.18 -5.62
C LEU A 101 -11.66 1.25 -5.19
N GLU A 102 -10.38 1.53 -4.99
CA GLU A 102 -9.89 2.88 -4.66
C GLU A 102 -10.20 3.88 -5.79
N LEU A 103 -10.07 3.48 -7.06
CA LEU A 103 -10.43 4.32 -8.20
C LEU A 103 -11.94 4.67 -8.19
N LEU A 104 -12.80 3.68 -7.95
CA LEU A 104 -14.25 3.86 -7.95
C LEU A 104 -14.73 4.72 -6.78
N VAL A 105 -14.19 4.46 -5.58
CA VAL A 105 -14.57 5.16 -4.35
C VAL A 105 -14.10 6.62 -4.35
N ASN A 106 -12.89 6.89 -4.85
CA ASN A 106 -12.33 8.25 -4.89
C ASN A 106 -12.90 9.12 -6.02
N GLY A 107 -13.75 8.56 -6.89
CA GLY A 107 -14.44 9.29 -7.95
C GLY A 107 -15.55 10.21 -7.43
N THR A 108 -16.11 11.04 -8.32
CA THR A 108 -17.27 11.88 -7.99
C THR A 108 -18.50 11.01 -7.69
N ASP A 109 -19.07 11.19 -6.50
CA ASP A 109 -20.16 10.37 -5.97
C ASP A 109 -19.82 8.86 -5.92
N GLY A 110 -18.54 8.50 -5.75
CA GLY A 110 -18.05 7.13 -5.86
C GLY A 110 -18.79 6.12 -4.97
N HIS A 111 -19.04 6.47 -3.70
CA HIS A 111 -19.77 5.61 -2.76
C HIS A 111 -21.24 5.36 -3.15
N SER A 112 -21.96 6.39 -3.60
CA SER A 112 -23.36 6.23 -3.99
C SER A 112 -23.48 5.47 -5.31
N ARG A 113 -22.55 5.68 -6.25
CA ARG A 113 -22.45 4.89 -7.48
C ARG A 113 -22.11 3.43 -7.22
N LEU A 114 -21.20 3.15 -6.28
CA LEU A 114 -20.89 1.78 -5.87
C LEU A 114 -22.10 1.09 -5.24
N THR A 115 -22.85 1.80 -4.40
CA THR A 115 -24.10 1.27 -3.81
C THR A 115 -25.10 0.94 -4.91
N ARG A 116 -25.35 1.87 -5.85
CA ARG A 116 -26.23 1.63 -7.01
C ARG A 116 -25.73 0.50 -7.90
N TYR A 117 -24.42 0.33 -8.06
CA TYR A 117 -23.86 -0.80 -8.79
C TYR A 117 -24.19 -2.12 -8.09
N ILE A 118 -23.98 -2.20 -6.78
CA ILE A 118 -24.30 -3.39 -5.97
C ILE A 118 -25.79 -3.72 -6.04
N ASP A 119 -26.66 -2.72 -5.92
CA ASP A 119 -28.12 -2.89 -6.02
C ASP A 119 -28.58 -3.42 -7.40
N ASN A 120 -27.81 -3.16 -8.45
CA ASN A 120 -28.13 -3.58 -9.82
C ASN A 120 -27.45 -4.91 -10.21
N LEU A 121 -26.65 -5.53 -9.35
CA LEU A 121 -25.91 -6.76 -9.68
C LEU A 121 -26.82 -7.96 -9.95
N SER A 122 -28.00 -8.03 -9.33
CA SER A 122 -28.99 -9.08 -9.59
C SER A 122 -29.49 -9.07 -11.04
N HIS A 123 -29.42 -7.92 -11.71
CA HIS A 123 -29.80 -7.71 -13.11
C HIS A 123 -28.58 -7.53 -14.04
N ALA A 124 -27.38 -7.88 -13.56
CA ALA A 124 -26.14 -7.72 -14.32
C ALA A 124 -26.20 -8.47 -15.66
N SER A 125 -25.56 -7.90 -16.67
CA SER A 125 -25.38 -8.53 -17.96
C SER A 125 -24.22 -9.53 -17.93
N ASN A 126 -24.01 -10.23 -19.05
CA ASN A 126 -22.85 -11.11 -19.21
C ASN A 126 -21.54 -10.33 -19.46
N ASP A 127 -21.56 -9.00 -19.49
CA ASP A 127 -20.37 -8.17 -19.69
C ASP A 127 -20.13 -7.26 -18.46
N PRO A 128 -19.32 -7.73 -17.48
CA PRO A 128 -19.06 -7.01 -16.24
C PRO A 128 -18.51 -5.60 -16.44
N PHE A 129 -17.76 -5.40 -17.53
CA PHE A 129 -17.20 -4.08 -17.84
C PHE A 129 -18.28 -3.11 -18.32
N ALA A 130 -19.24 -3.56 -19.13
CA ALA A 130 -20.35 -2.73 -19.59
C ALA A 130 -21.23 -2.27 -18.42
N ASP A 131 -21.54 -3.18 -17.50
CA ASP A 131 -22.35 -2.88 -16.31
C ASP A 131 -21.65 -1.86 -15.39
N LEU A 132 -20.34 -2.02 -15.22
CA LEU A 132 -19.53 -1.12 -14.41
C LEU A 132 -19.37 0.25 -15.09
N LYS A 133 -19.14 0.29 -16.40
CA LYS A 133 -19.09 1.52 -17.21
C LYS A 133 -20.42 2.29 -17.18
N ALA A 134 -21.56 1.60 -17.14
CA ALA A 134 -22.88 2.23 -17.05
C ALA A 134 -23.06 3.07 -15.76
N GLN A 135 -22.43 2.67 -14.66
CA GLN A 135 -22.52 3.36 -13.37
C GLN A 135 -21.39 4.38 -13.16
N PHE A 136 -20.23 4.16 -13.78
CA PHE A 136 -19.01 4.93 -13.57
C PHE A 136 -18.51 5.59 -14.87
N PRO A 137 -18.89 6.88 -15.12
CA PRO A 137 -18.46 7.63 -16.31
C PRO A 137 -16.94 7.76 -16.46
N LEU A 138 -16.18 7.63 -15.37
CA LEU A 138 -14.71 7.68 -15.36
C LEU A 138 -14.05 6.53 -16.15
N LEU A 139 -14.80 5.49 -16.48
CA LEU A 139 -14.37 4.35 -17.33
C LEU A 139 -14.84 4.51 -18.79
N GLY A 140 -15.10 5.75 -19.21
CA GLY A 140 -15.41 6.14 -20.58
C GLY A 140 -14.20 6.10 -21.52
N ASP A 141 -14.04 7.14 -22.33
CA ASP A 141 -13.13 7.14 -23.48
C ASP A 141 -11.63 7.03 -23.11
N ASP A 142 -11.25 7.48 -21.91
CA ASP A 142 -9.87 7.46 -21.41
C ASP A 142 -9.56 6.30 -20.44
N VAL A 143 -10.36 5.22 -20.45
CA VAL A 143 -10.27 4.13 -19.45
C VAL A 143 -8.87 3.56 -19.29
N LYS A 144 -8.11 3.36 -20.37
CA LYS A 144 -6.74 2.83 -20.32
C LYS A 144 -5.81 3.76 -19.53
N LYS A 145 -5.92 5.07 -19.76
CA LYS A 145 -5.10 6.08 -19.08
C LYS A 145 -5.51 6.22 -17.62
N THR A 146 -6.82 6.25 -17.35
CA THR A 146 -7.36 6.27 -15.98
C THR A 146 -6.90 5.05 -15.20
N TRP A 147 -6.97 3.87 -15.81
CA TRP A 147 -6.52 2.61 -15.22
C TRP A 147 -5.02 2.61 -14.92
N GLN A 148 -4.18 2.97 -15.90
CA GLN A 148 -2.73 3.08 -15.68
C GLN A 148 -2.39 4.08 -14.57
N SER A 149 -3.12 5.20 -14.49
CA SER A 149 -2.92 6.17 -13.42
C SER A 149 -3.35 5.65 -12.04
N ALA A 150 -4.35 4.78 -11.99
CA ALA A 150 -4.79 4.12 -10.76
C ALA A 150 -3.78 3.07 -10.29
N LEU A 151 -3.17 2.33 -11.21
CA LEU A 151 -2.13 1.34 -10.92
C LEU A 151 -0.79 1.98 -10.53
N ALA A 152 -0.44 3.10 -11.15
CA ALA A 152 0.77 3.86 -10.85
C ALA A 152 0.64 4.74 -9.61
N ARG A 153 -0.59 4.98 -9.13
CA ARG A 153 -0.80 5.69 -7.87
C ARG A 153 -0.33 4.75 -6.75
N PRO A 154 0.52 5.22 -5.82
CA PRO A 154 0.79 4.44 -4.62
C PRO A 154 -0.55 4.19 -3.94
N SER A 155 -0.99 2.93 -3.92
CA SER A 155 -2.28 2.53 -3.34
C SER A 155 -2.38 3.16 -1.96
N GLY A 156 -3.59 3.57 -1.57
CA GLY A 156 -3.87 4.31 -0.33
C GLY A 156 -3.50 3.59 0.98
N ALA A 157 -2.68 2.55 0.95
CA ALA A 157 -1.97 1.93 2.07
C ALA A 157 -1.38 2.98 3.03
N GLN A 158 -0.84 4.08 2.50
CA GLN A 158 -0.30 5.19 3.30
C GLN A 158 -1.37 6.09 3.95
N ASN A 159 -2.66 5.90 3.64
CA ASN A 159 -3.71 6.78 4.17
C ASN A 159 -4.13 6.43 5.61
N TYR A 160 -3.93 5.17 6.04
CA TYR A 160 -4.28 4.68 7.37
C TYR A 160 -3.09 4.20 8.20
N GLN A 161 -1.95 3.97 7.56
CA GLN A 161 -0.70 3.65 8.25
C GLN A 161 -0.06 4.94 8.77
N LEU A 162 0.30 4.95 10.05
CA LEU A 162 1.16 6.02 10.58
C LEU A 162 2.48 5.95 9.84
N LEU A 163 2.96 7.11 9.39
CA LEU A 163 4.28 7.23 8.78
C LEU A 163 5.33 6.80 9.81
N THR A 164 6.35 6.10 9.33
CA THR A 164 7.58 5.87 10.09
C THR A 164 8.23 7.21 10.45
N PHE A 165 9.21 7.18 11.35
CA PHE A 165 9.94 8.40 11.69
C PHE A 165 10.62 9.02 10.46
N ALA A 166 11.31 8.21 9.66
CA ALA A 166 12.01 8.66 8.45
C ALA A 166 11.06 9.27 7.42
N GLU A 167 9.92 8.61 7.15
CA GLU A 167 8.91 9.15 6.22
C GLU A 167 8.26 10.44 6.75
N SER A 168 8.04 10.53 8.07
CA SER A 168 7.50 11.74 8.71
C SER A 168 8.47 12.93 8.58
N GLU A 169 9.77 12.68 8.77
CA GLU A 169 10.84 13.66 8.58
C GLU A 169 10.92 14.13 7.14
N GLN A 170 10.98 13.21 6.18
CA GLN A 170 11.03 13.53 4.75
C GLN A 170 9.82 14.36 4.33
N ARG A 171 8.61 13.94 4.74
CA ARG A 171 7.38 14.64 4.39
C ARG A 171 7.30 16.02 5.03
N LEU A 172 7.82 16.18 6.24
CA LEU A 172 7.95 17.48 6.89
C LEU A 172 8.91 18.38 6.12
N ASP A 173 10.08 17.90 5.70
CA ASP A 173 11.03 18.68 4.89
C ASP A 173 10.44 19.17 3.58
N GLU A 174 9.69 18.32 2.88
CA GLU A 174 9.00 18.70 1.66
C GLU A 174 7.98 19.82 1.89
N LEU A 175 7.28 19.82 3.02
CA LEU A 175 6.29 20.85 3.37
C LEU A 175 6.93 22.16 3.83
N LEU A 176 8.10 22.11 4.46
CA LEU A 176 8.85 23.30 4.88
C LEU A 176 9.47 24.05 3.69
N ARG A 177 9.69 23.35 2.57
CA ARG A 177 10.06 23.92 1.26
C ARG A 177 8.82 24.45 0.55
N VAL A 178 8.44 25.69 0.87
CA VAL A 178 7.23 26.33 0.35
C VAL A 178 7.35 26.59 -1.15
N LYS A 179 6.44 25.99 -1.93
CA LYS A 179 6.32 26.26 -3.38
C LYS A 179 5.51 27.53 -3.61
N ILE A 180 6.16 28.58 -4.09
CA ILE A 180 5.53 29.85 -4.46
C ILE A 180 5.36 29.87 -5.99
N PRO A 181 4.13 30.09 -6.50
CA PRO A 181 3.92 30.25 -7.93
C PRO A 181 4.62 31.52 -8.42
N ASP A 182 5.48 31.39 -9.44
CA ASP A 182 6.12 32.51 -10.13
C ASP A 182 5.40 32.82 -11.45
N ALA A 183 5.68 33.98 -12.07
CA ALA A 183 4.98 34.49 -13.24
C ALA A 183 5.22 33.69 -14.55
N GLY A 184 6.16 32.75 -14.55
CA GLY A 184 6.28 31.69 -15.55
C GLY A 184 5.99 30.34 -14.90
N ASN A 185 5.65 29.30 -15.67
CA ASN A 185 5.30 27.94 -15.21
C ASN A 185 6.29 27.23 -14.23
N SER A 186 7.32 27.91 -13.74
CA SER A 186 8.20 27.51 -12.65
C SER A 186 7.65 27.92 -11.28
N SER A 187 7.58 26.98 -10.33
CA SER A 187 7.39 27.29 -8.90
C SER A 187 8.74 27.50 -8.21
N LYS A 188 8.94 28.63 -7.53
CA LYS A 188 10.12 28.86 -6.70
C LYS A 188 9.94 28.18 -5.35
N GLN A 189 10.90 27.34 -4.95
CA GLN A 189 10.94 26.74 -3.62
C GLN A 189 11.67 27.70 -2.68
N VAL A 190 11.04 28.05 -1.56
CA VAL A 190 11.61 28.92 -0.52
C VAL A 190 11.43 28.25 0.83
N GLU A 191 12.49 28.19 1.62
CA GLU A 191 12.47 27.63 2.97
C GLU A 191 11.60 28.49 3.91
N LEU A 192 10.88 27.84 4.83
CA LEU A 192 10.06 28.52 5.84
C LEU A 192 10.89 29.51 6.68
N SER A 193 12.17 29.20 6.94
CA SER A 193 13.10 30.03 7.68
C SER A 193 13.39 31.36 6.97
N GLU A 194 13.51 31.35 5.64
CA GLU A 194 13.71 32.56 4.83
C GLU A 194 12.44 33.42 4.81
N LEU A 195 11.27 32.79 4.69
CA LEU A 195 9.98 33.46 4.76
C LEU A 195 9.74 34.14 6.12
N ALA A 196 10.29 33.59 7.19
CA ALA A 196 10.19 34.17 8.53
C ALA A 196 11.00 35.47 8.71
N GLN A 197 12.04 35.69 7.90
CA GLN A 197 12.94 36.83 8.01
C GLN A 197 12.41 38.10 7.35
N ARG A 198 11.52 37.99 6.36
CA ARG A 198 11.09 39.13 5.53
C ARG A 198 9.58 39.41 5.57
N LYS A 199 9.18 40.51 4.95
CA LYS A 199 7.76 40.86 4.79
C LYS A 199 7.12 40.03 3.68
N LEU A 200 6.16 39.18 4.06
CA LEU A 200 5.43 38.31 3.13
C LEU A 200 4.49 39.08 2.22
N SER A 201 4.53 38.76 0.93
CA SER A 201 3.57 39.19 -0.10
C SER A 201 2.22 38.48 0.06
N ALA A 202 1.19 38.94 -0.66
CA ALA A 202 -0.13 38.29 -0.63
C ALA A 202 -0.07 36.84 -1.16
N VAL A 203 0.71 36.61 -2.23
CA VAL A 203 0.91 35.28 -2.83
C VAL A 203 1.64 34.35 -1.87
N GLU A 204 2.69 34.84 -1.19
CA GLU A 204 3.44 34.07 -0.19
C GLU A 204 2.57 33.69 1.01
N LYS A 205 1.69 34.60 1.46
CA LYS A 205 0.72 34.29 2.53
C LYS A 205 -0.27 33.20 2.12
N MET A 206 -0.76 33.21 0.89
CA MET A 206 -1.64 32.15 0.38
C MET A 206 -0.91 30.80 0.31
N ALA A 207 0.32 30.79 -0.20
CA ALA A 207 1.14 29.57 -0.23
C ALA A 207 1.39 29.03 1.18
N LEU A 208 1.70 29.92 2.14
CA LEU A 208 1.94 29.54 3.53
C LEU A 208 0.67 29.07 4.26
N SER A 209 -0.51 29.58 3.89
CA SER A 209 -1.79 29.07 4.40
C SER A 209 -2.01 27.62 3.98
N ARG A 210 -1.77 27.30 2.71
CA ARG A 210 -1.83 25.92 2.19
C ARG A 210 -0.84 25.00 2.89
N VAL A 211 0.38 25.48 3.15
CA VAL A 211 1.38 24.73 3.93
C VAL A 211 0.89 24.48 5.36
N SER A 212 0.31 25.48 6.03
CA SER A 212 -0.29 25.30 7.36
C SER A 212 -1.40 24.25 7.36
N GLU A 213 -2.28 24.26 6.36
CA GLU A 213 -3.34 23.24 6.19
C GLU A 213 -2.75 21.84 5.98
N ASN A 214 -1.74 21.72 5.11
CA ASN A 214 -1.06 20.45 4.86
C ASN A 214 -0.31 19.91 6.09
N LEU A 215 0.25 20.79 6.94
CA LEU A 215 0.87 20.38 8.21
C LEU A 215 -0.16 19.86 9.23
N VAL A 216 -1.39 20.41 9.23
CA VAL A 216 -2.50 19.84 10.02
C VAL A 216 -2.80 18.42 9.55
N LEU A 217 -2.91 18.21 8.24
CA LEU A 217 -3.13 16.87 7.66
C LEU A 217 -1.98 15.91 7.99
N LEU A 218 -0.73 16.38 7.91
CA LEU A 218 0.44 15.57 8.28
C LEU A 218 0.37 15.13 9.74
N THR A 219 -0.12 15.97 10.66
CA THR A 219 -0.23 15.62 12.09
C THR A 219 -1.10 14.39 12.35
N ILE A 220 -2.07 14.11 11.48
CA ILE A 220 -2.95 12.93 11.58
C ILE A 220 -2.15 11.65 11.33
N ARG A 221 -1.19 11.69 10.40
CA ARG A 221 -0.45 10.51 9.91
C ARG A 221 0.99 10.42 10.42
N ALA A 222 1.57 11.53 10.87
CA ALA A 222 2.95 11.56 11.32
C ALA A 222 3.16 10.60 12.50
N ASN A 223 4.38 10.07 12.56
CA ASN A 223 4.86 9.31 13.70
C ASN A 223 4.48 10.04 15.00
N PRO A 224 3.95 9.35 16.03
CA PRO A 224 3.48 9.96 17.26
C PRO A 224 4.49 10.93 17.90
N VAL A 225 5.77 10.61 17.83
CA VAL A 225 6.86 11.40 18.42
C VAL A 225 7.14 12.67 17.61
N MET A 226 6.82 12.69 16.32
CA MET A 226 6.95 13.86 15.44
C MET A 226 5.78 14.84 15.52
N ARG A 227 4.61 14.41 16.02
CA ARG A 227 3.39 15.25 16.07
C ARG A 227 3.58 16.60 16.77
N PRO A 228 4.27 16.69 17.93
CA PRO A 228 4.50 17.98 18.58
C PRO A 228 5.36 18.93 17.73
N ILE A 229 6.36 18.41 17.03
CA ILE A 229 7.26 19.18 16.16
C ILE A 229 6.49 19.72 14.95
N VAL A 230 5.70 18.85 14.28
CA VAL A 230 4.86 19.25 13.15
C VAL A 230 3.86 20.35 13.56
N ARG A 231 3.23 20.21 14.74
CA ARG A 231 2.33 21.23 15.30
C ARG A 231 3.02 22.57 15.56
N GLU A 232 4.26 22.57 16.06
CA GLU A 232 5.02 23.81 16.26
C GLU A 232 5.29 24.53 14.93
N TYR A 233 5.70 23.82 13.87
CA TYR A 233 5.85 24.40 12.54
C TYR A 233 4.53 24.94 11.99
N GLN A 234 3.42 24.21 12.18
CA GLN A 234 2.09 24.65 11.78
C GLN A 234 1.69 25.97 12.47
N GLN A 235 1.93 26.09 13.78
CA GLN A 235 1.65 27.32 14.51
C GLN A 235 2.53 28.49 14.05
N ILE A 236 3.80 28.23 13.74
CA ILE A 236 4.71 29.23 13.19
C ILE A 236 4.22 29.72 11.83
N ALA A 237 3.83 28.82 10.93
CA ALA A 237 3.25 29.16 9.63
C ALA A 237 1.99 30.02 9.79
N ALA A 238 1.07 29.63 10.69
CA ALA A 238 -0.15 30.40 10.97
C ALA A 238 0.13 31.81 11.54
N LEU A 239 1.15 31.97 12.39
CA LEU A 239 1.56 33.28 12.91
C LEU A 239 2.12 34.17 11.80
N LEU A 240 2.93 33.60 10.91
CA LEU A 240 3.51 34.31 9.77
C LEU A 240 2.44 34.78 8.78
N VAL A 241 1.42 33.95 8.48
CA VAL A 241 0.25 34.35 7.68
C VAL A 241 -0.46 35.56 8.30
N ARG A 242 -0.63 35.55 9.63
CA ARG A 242 -1.20 36.67 10.42
C ARG A 242 -0.27 37.88 10.55
N GLY A 243 0.95 37.83 9.99
CA GLY A 243 1.93 38.91 10.04
C GLY A 243 2.66 39.05 11.38
N LYS A 244 2.49 38.12 12.32
CA LYS A 244 3.14 38.14 13.63
C LYS A 244 4.52 37.49 13.54
N ARG A 245 5.59 38.29 13.60
CA ARG A 245 7.00 37.82 13.48
C ARG A 245 7.81 37.84 14.78
N LYS A 246 7.29 38.47 15.84
CA LYS A 246 8.00 38.55 17.11
C LYS A 246 8.30 37.13 17.63
N ARG A 247 9.57 36.88 17.97
CA ARG A 247 10.08 35.58 18.49
C ARG A 247 9.95 34.38 17.54
N VAL A 248 9.52 34.57 16.28
CA VAL A 248 9.39 33.45 15.33
C VAL A 248 10.75 32.83 15.01
N ALA A 249 11.79 33.64 14.81
CA ALA A 249 13.15 33.14 14.56
C ALA A 249 13.68 32.28 15.72
N GLN A 250 13.46 32.71 16.98
CA GLN A 250 13.85 31.94 18.16
C GLN A 250 13.08 30.62 18.27
N ARG A 251 11.77 30.63 17.98
CA ARG A 251 10.95 29.42 17.96
C ARG A 251 11.41 28.44 16.86
N LEU A 252 11.70 28.95 15.66
CA LEU A 252 12.24 28.16 14.55
C LEU A 252 13.58 27.50 14.91
N ALA A 253 14.50 28.25 15.50
CA ALA A 253 15.79 27.69 15.95
C ALA A 253 15.61 26.59 17.00
N ARG A 254 14.70 26.79 17.96
CA ARG A 254 14.40 25.80 19.01
C ARG A 254 13.77 24.53 18.46
N VAL A 255 12.76 24.65 17.59
CA VAL A 255 12.10 23.47 17.00
C VAL A 255 13.07 22.70 16.10
N GLN A 256 13.92 23.40 15.35
CA GLN A 256 14.96 22.78 14.53
C GLN A 256 15.96 21.99 15.40
N ALA A 257 16.45 22.56 16.50
CA ALA A 257 17.37 21.87 17.42
C ALA A 257 16.73 20.65 18.10
N THR A 258 15.43 20.75 18.42
CA THR A 258 14.67 19.62 18.97
C THR A 258 14.54 18.50 17.94
N ARG A 259 14.22 18.86 16.70
CA ARG A 259 14.11 17.94 15.56
C ARG A 259 15.42 17.22 15.28
N THR A 260 16.55 17.93 15.22
CA THR A 260 17.86 17.30 14.96
C THR A 260 18.27 16.34 16.07
N THR A 261 18.05 16.72 17.34
CA THR A 261 18.35 15.86 18.48
C THR A 261 17.49 14.60 18.48
N LEU A 262 16.21 14.74 18.14
CA LEU A 262 15.30 13.61 18.03
C LEU A 262 15.68 12.68 16.87
N GLY A 263 16.06 13.25 15.72
CA GLY A 263 16.54 12.49 14.56
C GLY A 263 17.75 11.63 14.88
N ALA A 264 18.76 12.19 15.56
CA ALA A 264 19.93 11.45 16.00
C ALA A 264 19.54 10.26 16.90
N ARG A 265 18.70 10.50 17.91
CA ARG A 265 18.24 9.44 18.82
C ARG A 265 17.47 8.33 18.11
N MET A 266 16.62 8.67 17.13
CA MET A 266 15.87 7.66 16.40
C MET A 266 16.79 6.81 15.50
N SER A 267 17.81 7.44 14.90
CA SER A 267 18.86 6.72 14.16
C SER A 267 19.61 5.75 15.06
N ASP A 268 20.02 6.18 16.25
CA ASP A 268 20.72 5.32 17.21
C ASP A 268 19.86 4.10 17.62
N ILE A 269 18.54 4.29 17.75
CA ILE A 269 17.58 3.20 18.04
C ILE A 269 17.50 2.23 16.85
N ASP A 270 17.38 2.76 15.63
CA ASP A 270 17.29 1.94 14.42
C ASP A 270 18.57 1.11 14.22
N ASP A 271 19.74 1.74 14.39
CA ASP A 271 21.05 1.08 14.33
C ASP A 271 21.18 -0.03 15.38
N TYR A 272 20.71 0.22 16.62
CA TYR A 272 20.70 -0.79 17.67
C TYR A 272 19.77 -1.96 17.34
N MET A 273 18.56 -1.69 16.82
CA MET A 273 17.61 -2.73 16.43
C MET A 273 18.16 -3.57 15.28
N ASN A 274 18.75 -2.93 14.26
CA ASN A 274 19.41 -3.62 13.15
C ASN A 274 20.56 -4.51 13.64
N TRP A 275 21.41 -3.99 14.53
CA TRP A 275 22.49 -4.78 15.14
C TRP A 275 21.96 -5.96 15.96
N PHE A 276 20.90 -5.74 16.75
CA PHE A 276 20.28 -6.79 17.56
C PHE A 276 19.65 -7.88 16.69
N GLU A 277 18.93 -7.52 15.64
CA GLU A 277 18.39 -8.48 14.67
C GLU A 277 19.52 -9.25 13.97
N ALA A 278 20.59 -8.60 13.55
CA ALA A 278 21.70 -9.25 12.88
C ALA A 278 22.50 -10.21 13.79
N THR A 279 22.60 -9.92 15.09
CA THR A 279 23.50 -10.65 16.00
C THR A 279 22.82 -11.56 17.01
N GLN A 280 21.58 -11.26 17.39
CA GLN A 280 20.85 -11.97 18.46
C GLN A 280 19.59 -12.67 17.96
N SER A 281 19.19 -12.51 16.69
CA SER A 281 18.06 -13.25 16.16
C SER A 281 18.39 -14.74 16.09
N LYS A 282 17.62 -15.54 16.86
CA LYS A 282 17.68 -17.01 16.80
C LYS A 282 16.90 -17.57 15.59
N THR A 283 16.16 -16.70 14.91
CA THR A 283 15.32 -17.04 13.77
C THR A 283 16.13 -16.78 12.50
N GLY A 284 16.82 -17.81 12.00
CA GLY A 284 17.42 -17.74 10.66
C GLY A 284 16.33 -17.45 9.63
N SER A 285 16.60 -16.57 8.66
CA SER A 285 15.64 -16.05 7.67
C SER A 285 14.98 -17.13 6.78
N GLY A 286 15.28 -18.41 6.95
CA GLY A 286 14.75 -19.51 6.14
C GLY A 286 15.33 -19.58 4.73
N VAL A 287 15.86 -18.47 4.20
CA VAL A 287 16.32 -18.32 2.80
C VAL A 287 17.44 -19.30 2.43
N PHE A 288 18.31 -19.63 3.38
CA PHE A 288 19.44 -20.55 3.15
C PHE A 288 19.16 -21.99 3.61
N VAL A 289 17.95 -22.29 4.10
CA VAL A 289 17.63 -23.64 4.59
C VAL A 289 17.74 -24.68 3.47
N ASP A 290 17.31 -24.34 2.26
CA ASP A 290 17.42 -25.25 1.12
C ASP A 290 18.86 -25.40 0.63
N TYR A 291 19.68 -24.35 0.70
CA TYR A 291 21.12 -24.44 0.40
C TYR A 291 21.85 -25.32 1.42
N LEU A 292 21.59 -25.13 2.73
CA LEU A 292 22.16 -25.95 3.79
C LEU A 292 21.68 -27.41 3.71
N ARG A 293 20.41 -27.63 3.32
CA ARG A 293 19.88 -28.98 3.05
C ARG A 293 20.59 -29.62 1.85
N ALA A 294 20.79 -28.89 0.76
CA ALA A 294 21.50 -29.39 -0.42
C ALA A 294 22.96 -29.73 -0.12
N VAL A 295 23.65 -28.95 0.72
CA VAL A 295 25.01 -29.27 1.19
C VAL A 295 25.01 -30.54 2.05
N GLY A 296 24.01 -30.71 2.93
CA GLY A 296 23.84 -31.94 3.71
C GLY A 296 23.53 -33.17 2.84
N GLU A 297 22.71 -33.01 1.80
CA GLU A 297 22.39 -34.06 0.83
C GLU A 297 23.58 -34.40 -0.09
N SER A 298 24.47 -33.45 -0.35
CA SER A 298 25.71 -33.68 -1.12
C SER A 298 26.74 -34.53 -0.36
N GLN A 299 26.62 -34.63 0.98
CA GLN A 299 27.43 -35.54 1.81
C GLN A 299 26.88 -36.97 1.82
N ILE A 300 25.68 -37.20 1.27
CA ILE A 300 25.15 -38.55 1.08
C ILE A 300 25.84 -39.10 -0.17
N PRO A 301 26.70 -40.13 -0.05
CA PRO A 301 27.38 -40.69 -1.22
C PRO A 301 26.33 -41.14 -2.22
N ALA A 302 26.45 -40.66 -3.46
CA ALA A 302 25.52 -41.00 -4.53
C ALA A 302 25.45 -42.53 -4.67
N PRO A 303 24.25 -43.11 -4.92
CA PRO A 303 24.11 -44.55 -5.08
C PRO A 303 25.03 -45.04 -6.21
N ARG A 304 25.93 -45.97 -5.89
CA ARG A 304 26.93 -46.53 -6.84
C ARG A 304 26.25 -46.98 -8.12
N ARG A 305 26.61 -46.35 -9.24
CA ARG A 305 26.06 -46.67 -10.55
C ARG A 305 26.68 -48.00 -11.02
N ARG A 306 25.84 -48.95 -11.43
CA ARG A 306 26.28 -50.30 -11.83
C ARG A 306 26.44 -50.47 -13.35
N ASP A 307 26.67 -49.38 -14.07
CA ASP A 307 27.01 -49.47 -15.49
C ASP A 307 28.48 -49.90 -15.66
N PRO A 308 28.84 -50.54 -16.79
CA PRO A 308 30.18 -51.08 -16.99
C PRO A 308 31.29 -50.03 -16.91
N LEU A 309 30.98 -48.76 -17.25
CA LEU A 309 31.93 -47.66 -17.21
C LEU A 309 32.18 -47.19 -15.77
N SER A 310 31.12 -47.03 -14.98
CA SER A 310 31.22 -46.66 -13.55
C SER A 310 31.95 -47.72 -12.73
N VAL A 311 31.72 -49.01 -12.99
CA VAL A 311 32.45 -50.10 -12.30
C VAL A 311 33.95 -50.07 -12.61
N TYR A 312 34.33 -49.73 -13.84
CA TYR A 312 35.73 -49.57 -14.20
C TYR A 312 36.35 -48.37 -13.48
N LEU A 313 35.67 -47.22 -13.47
CA LEU A 313 36.15 -46.02 -12.78
C LEU A 313 36.28 -46.23 -11.25
N ASP A 314 35.30 -46.88 -10.62
CA ASP A 314 35.36 -47.24 -9.20
C ASP A 314 36.56 -48.17 -8.90
N SER A 315 36.84 -49.13 -9.78
CA SER A 315 37.99 -50.04 -9.63
C SER A 315 39.35 -49.35 -9.81
N VAL A 316 39.37 -48.23 -10.53
CA VAL A 316 40.57 -47.41 -10.73
C VAL A 316 40.78 -46.52 -9.49
N ASP A 317 39.73 -45.88 -8.98
CA ASP A 317 39.83 -45.08 -7.75
C ASP A 317 40.28 -45.92 -6.54
N GLU A 318 39.80 -47.17 -6.40
CA GLU A 318 40.26 -48.10 -5.35
C GLU A 318 41.76 -48.47 -5.47
N GLN A 319 42.36 -48.39 -6.66
CA GLN A 319 43.79 -48.65 -6.85
C GLN A 319 44.67 -47.43 -6.57
N PHE A 320 44.08 -46.24 -6.45
CA PHE A 320 44.79 -44.99 -6.16
C PHE A 320 44.67 -44.54 -4.70
N GLU A 321 43.82 -45.19 -3.89
CA GLU A 321 43.68 -44.93 -2.44
C GLU A 321 44.54 -45.85 -1.54
N ASP A 322 45.39 -46.71 -2.11
CA ASP A 322 46.52 -47.42 -1.45
C ASP A 322 47.88 -46.77 -1.80
#